data_AF-A0A9N8DQB7-F1
#
_entry.id   AF-A0A9N8DQB7-F1
#
_cell.length_a   1.000
_cell.length_b   1.000
_cell.length_c   1.000
_cell.angle_alpha   90.00
_cell.angle_beta   90.00
_cell.angle_gamma   90.00
#
_symmetry.space_group_name_H-M   'P 1'
#
loop_
_entity.id
_entity.type
_entity.pdbx_description
1 polymer ?
#
loop_
_entity_poly.entity_id
_entity_poly.type
_entity_poly.pdbx_seq_one_letter_code
_entity_poly.pdbx_strand_id
1 'polypeptide(L)'
;MAPSKRQRAVHEADEEDEEEEEEWEEQDEDEDDEDFDDDSEESDGDNEAVLQRSLLWLCQEGQIQLAHRRFDHLMADKEQQLQLQREVFQVSRDKTTALTEILMGGTSDRNAFVLTTKLLAFSSRQYPQKLRHILSLQPHAANSRTALHWACWGNARMEILKPLVESFPEALLLRDAPRSGKRTPAEMFQHYHGSSTETAQDDWQVDDVNGTAAATIRHTNSQDRLQFLQHQTKRWIQHRLRNAIYLSMLHYFHDNNNNTNKDSLTPFDETDRKQRANKMRPKQWFILSVLGSLVQREMKPLAWHILGFVGGTARASAITKRKRKAVSSKQPQQQQSTATNHNKKSVSTAAASRRKKQRD
;
A
#
# COMPACT_ATOMS: atom_id res chain seq x y z
N MET A 1 -23.88 -46.23 30.82
CA MET A 1 -23.26 -46.76 29.57
C MET A 1 -22.07 -45.88 29.23
N ALA A 2 -20.96 -46.50 28.83
CA ALA A 2 -19.72 -45.86 28.37
C ALA A 2 -19.71 -45.81 26.81
N PRO A 3 -18.63 -45.47 26.09
CA PRO A 3 -17.32 -44.92 26.48
C PRO A 3 -17.08 -43.53 25.78
N SER A 4 -15.89 -42.94 25.60
CA SER A 4 -14.50 -43.34 25.86
C SER A 4 -13.57 -42.13 26.05
N LYS A 5 -12.26 -42.39 26.26
CA LYS A 5 -11.14 -41.48 25.99
C LYS A 5 -10.29 -42.07 24.85
N ARG A 6 -9.63 -41.26 24.04
CA ARG A 6 -8.50 -41.72 23.20
C ARG A 6 -7.36 -40.71 23.25
N GLN A 7 -6.27 -41.11 23.91
CA GLN A 7 -4.99 -40.44 23.84
C GLN A 7 -4.42 -40.61 22.41
N ARG A 8 -3.61 -39.66 21.96
CA ARG A 8 -2.81 -39.81 20.73
C ARG A 8 -1.35 -39.90 21.15
N ALA A 9 -0.70 -41.00 20.78
CA ALA A 9 0.68 -41.26 21.12
C ALA A 9 1.63 -40.34 20.34
N VAL A 10 2.78 -40.08 20.96
CA VAL A 10 3.99 -39.61 20.27
C VAL A 10 4.52 -40.79 19.46
N HIS A 11 4.99 -40.54 18.24
CA HIS A 11 5.78 -41.48 17.46
C HIS A 11 7.08 -40.77 17.14
N GLU A 12 8.13 -41.12 17.86
CA GLU A 12 9.50 -40.94 17.39
C GLU A 12 9.70 -41.93 16.24
N ALA A 13 10.39 -41.50 15.21
CA ALA A 13 10.90 -42.32 14.13
C ALA A 13 12.28 -41.75 13.84
N ASP A 14 13.30 -42.48 14.29
CA ASP A 14 14.65 -42.30 13.78
C ASP A 14 14.64 -42.84 12.33
N GLU A 15 15.00 -41.99 11.38
CA GLU A 15 15.35 -42.42 10.02
C GLU A 15 16.85 -42.14 9.89
N GLU A 16 17.61 -43.20 9.61
CA GLU A 16 19.07 -43.18 9.52
C GLU A 16 19.44 -42.71 8.10
N ASP A 17 20.13 -41.57 7.99
CA ASP A 17 20.65 -41.07 6.71
C ASP A 17 21.87 -41.91 6.30
N GLU A 18 21.72 -42.77 5.28
CA GLU A 18 22.84 -43.44 4.60
C GLU A 18 23.46 -42.46 3.58
N GLU A 19 24.65 -41.95 3.87
CA GLU A 19 25.43 -41.09 2.97
C GLU A 19 26.12 -41.96 1.88
N GLU A 20 25.54 -42.04 0.68
CA GLU A 20 26.20 -42.62 -0.50
C GLU A 20 27.21 -41.61 -1.09
N GLU A 21 28.51 -41.89 -0.93
CA GLU A 21 29.60 -41.15 -1.56
C GLU A 21 29.69 -41.49 -3.07
N GLU A 22 29.03 -40.72 -3.95
CA GLU A 22 29.25 -40.81 -5.40
C GLU A 22 30.62 -40.21 -5.79
N GLU A 23 31.57 -41.10 -6.06
CA GLU A 23 32.89 -40.81 -6.61
C GLU A 23 32.78 -40.47 -8.11
N TRP A 24 32.83 -39.18 -8.45
CA TRP A 24 32.79 -38.72 -9.85
C TRP A 24 34.18 -38.76 -10.47
N GLU A 25 34.41 -39.72 -11.38
CA GLU A 25 35.63 -39.82 -12.18
C GLU A 25 35.80 -38.56 -13.06
N GLU A 26 36.94 -37.87 -12.91
CA GLU A 26 37.33 -36.75 -13.79
C GLU A 26 37.59 -37.30 -15.20
N GLN A 27 36.71 -36.94 -16.14
CA GLN A 27 36.86 -37.29 -17.55
C GLN A 27 37.53 -36.12 -18.28
N ASP A 28 38.84 -36.26 -18.52
CA ASP A 28 39.61 -35.37 -19.39
C ASP A 28 39.03 -35.46 -20.81
N GLU A 29 38.38 -34.39 -21.30
CA GLU A 29 38.00 -34.24 -22.71
C GLU A 29 38.97 -33.25 -23.39
N ASP A 30 39.59 -33.71 -24.48
CA ASP A 30 40.66 -33.01 -25.20
C ASP A 30 40.20 -31.68 -25.85
N GLU A 31 41.05 -30.67 -25.78
CA GLU A 31 40.86 -29.35 -26.41
C GLU A 31 41.12 -29.42 -27.93
N ASP A 32 40.08 -29.70 -28.73
CA ASP A 32 40.12 -29.51 -30.20
C ASP A 32 39.70 -28.06 -30.57
N ASP A 33 40.70 -27.18 -30.70
CA ASP A 33 40.56 -25.80 -31.20
C ASP A 33 40.17 -25.77 -32.70
N GLU A 34 38.87 -25.83 -33.02
CA GLU A 34 38.37 -25.43 -34.35
C GLU A 34 38.03 -23.93 -34.38
N ASP A 35 38.93 -23.13 -34.96
CA ASP A 35 38.75 -21.71 -35.32
C ASP A 35 37.56 -21.53 -36.30
N PHE A 36 36.33 -21.49 -35.77
CA PHE A 36 35.13 -21.19 -36.53
C PHE A 36 34.92 -19.67 -36.61
N ASP A 37 35.53 -19.03 -37.60
CA ASP A 37 35.22 -17.66 -38.05
C ASP A 37 33.80 -17.62 -38.65
N ASP A 38 32.77 -17.77 -37.80
CA ASP A 38 31.37 -17.63 -38.20
C ASP A 38 31.01 -16.14 -38.31
N ASP A 39 31.43 -15.54 -39.42
CA ASP A 39 30.94 -14.24 -39.93
C ASP A 39 29.45 -14.36 -40.38
N SER A 40 28.60 -14.92 -39.51
CA SER A 40 27.16 -14.95 -39.72
C SER A 40 26.63 -13.51 -39.63
N GLU A 41 26.47 -12.86 -40.79
CA GLU A 41 25.76 -11.59 -40.89
C GLU A 41 24.34 -11.78 -40.33
N GLU A 42 24.12 -11.41 -39.05
CA GLU A 42 22.82 -11.51 -38.39
C GLU A 42 21.79 -10.71 -39.19
N SER A 43 20.97 -11.44 -39.96
CA SER A 43 20.03 -10.83 -40.89
C SER A 43 18.99 -10.01 -40.14
N ASP A 44 19.02 -8.68 -40.35
CA ASP A 44 18.10 -7.71 -39.74
C ASP A 44 16.61 -8.07 -39.86
N GLY A 45 16.24 -8.94 -40.81
CA GLY A 45 14.87 -9.41 -41.02
C GLY A 45 14.23 -10.10 -39.81
N ASP A 46 15.00 -10.82 -38.99
CA ASP A 46 14.45 -11.52 -37.82
C ASP A 46 14.07 -10.56 -36.67
N ASN A 47 14.68 -9.37 -36.61
CA ASN A 47 14.32 -8.34 -35.63
C ASN A 47 12.87 -7.82 -35.84
N GLU A 48 12.37 -7.76 -37.08
CA GLU A 48 11.04 -7.20 -37.36
C GLU A 48 9.90 -8.11 -36.87
N ALA A 49 10.06 -9.44 -37.00
CA ALA A 49 9.09 -10.41 -36.46
C ALA A 49 9.02 -10.36 -34.92
N VAL A 50 10.16 -10.16 -34.26
CA VAL A 50 10.23 -9.98 -32.80
C VAL A 50 9.53 -8.67 -32.37
N LEU A 51 9.66 -7.60 -33.15
CA LEU A 51 8.95 -6.33 -32.95
C LEU A 51 7.43 -6.41 -33.19
N GLN A 52 6.85 -7.59 -33.39
CA GLN A 52 5.39 -7.80 -33.34
C GLN A 52 4.89 -8.36 -31.99
N ARG A 53 5.75 -8.98 -31.17
CA ARG A 53 5.37 -9.61 -29.89
C ARG A 53 5.22 -8.59 -28.76
N SER A 54 4.17 -8.67 -27.92
CA SER A 54 3.90 -7.62 -26.92
C SER A 54 4.96 -7.54 -25.81
N LEU A 55 5.11 -6.37 -25.19
CA LEU A 55 6.04 -6.14 -24.08
C LEU A 55 5.86 -7.15 -22.93
N LEU A 56 4.61 -7.48 -22.59
CA LEU A 56 4.32 -8.47 -21.55
C LEU A 56 4.90 -9.84 -21.91
N TRP A 57 4.68 -10.31 -23.14
CA TRP A 57 5.17 -11.60 -23.60
C TRP A 57 6.71 -11.65 -23.59
N LEU A 58 7.37 -10.61 -24.13
CA LEU A 58 8.83 -10.53 -24.14
C LEU A 58 9.43 -10.52 -22.72
N CYS A 59 8.74 -9.93 -21.74
CA CYS A 59 9.17 -9.98 -20.34
C CYS A 59 8.93 -11.35 -19.67
N GLN A 60 7.90 -12.10 -20.08
CA GLN A 60 7.60 -13.43 -19.57
C GLN A 60 8.63 -14.48 -20.04
N GLU A 61 9.09 -14.36 -21.29
CA GLU A 61 10.12 -15.22 -21.88
C GLU A 61 11.56 -14.79 -21.53
N GLY A 62 11.74 -13.82 -20.62
CA GLY A 62 13.06 -13.31 -20.24
C GLY A 62 13.80 -12.53 -21.34
N GLN A 63 13.15 -12.20 -22.46
CA GLN A 63 13.71 -11.50 -23.61
C GLN A 63 13.83 -9.98 -23.36
N ILE A 64 14.48 -9.60 -22.27
CA ILE A 64 14.49 -8.22 -21.73
C ILE A 64 15.13 -7.21 -22.70
N GLN A 65 16.18 -7.60 -23.42
CA GLN A 65 16.81 -6.75 -24.44
C GLN A 65 15.84 -6.40 -25.58
N LEU A 66 15.07 -7.38 -26.03
CA LEU A 66 14.07 -7.22 -27.09
C LEU A 66 12.86 -6.43 -26.58
N ALA A 67 12.44 -6.65 -25.33
CA ALA A 67 11.44 -5.82 -24.65
C ALA A 67 11.89 -4.35 -24.54
N HIS A 68 13.18 -4.11 -24.29
CA HIS A 68 13.76 -2.77 -24.23
C HIS A 68 13.80 -2.09 -25.61
N ARG A 69 14.28 -2.77 -26.66
CA ARG A 69 14.21 -2.28 -28.05
C ARG A 69 12.78 -1.96 -28.47
N ARG A 70 11.82 -2.85 -28.16
CA ARG A 70 10.38 -2.64 -28.41
C ARG A 70 9.83 -1.41 -27.68
N PHE A 71 10.19 -1.22 -26.42
CA PHE A 71 9.75 -0.06 -25.63
C PHE A 71 10.22 1.25 -26.28
N ASP A 72 11.48 1.31 -26.72
CA ASP A 72 12.04 2.50 -27.36
C ASP A 72 11.44 2.77 -28.74
N HIS A 73 11.20 1.73 -29.55
CA HIS A 73 10.47 1.84 -30.82
C HIS A 73 9.06 2.43 -30.60
N LEU A 74 8.27 1.85 -29.69
CA LEU A 74 6.91 2.31 -29.39
C LEU A 74 6.87 3.69 -28.69
N MET A 75 7.98 4.16 -28.12
CA MET A 75 8.12 5.51 -27.55
C MET A 75 8.41 6.58 -28.60
N ALA A 76 9.11 6.23 -29.68
CA ALA A 76 9.59 7.17 -30.69
C ALA A 76 8.46 7.87 -31.45
N ASP A 77 7.38 7.14 -31.75
CA ASP A 77 6.20 7.67 -32.44
C ASP A 77 5.01 7.90 -31.50
N LYS A 78 4.37 9.06 -31.63
CA LYS A 78 3.18 9.46 -30.88
C LYS A 78 1.96 8.61 -31.22
N GLU A 79 1.84 8.08 -32.43
CA GLU A 79 0.75 7.16 -32.77
C GLU A 79 0.94 5.81 -32.05
N GLN A 80 2.19 5.32 -32.00
CA GLN A 80 2.58 4.11 -31.29
C GLN A 80 2.50 4.23 -29.76
N GLN A 81 2.62 5.42 -29.18
CA GLN A 81 2.44 5.62 -27.73
C GLN A 81 1.06 5.17 -27.20
N LEU A 82 0.02 5.13 -28.04
CA LEU A 82 -1.29 4.54 -27.67
C LEU A 82 -1.19 3.02 -27.53
N GLN A 83 -0.42 2.36 -28.40
CA GLN A 83 -0.12 0.93 -28.30
C GLN A 83 0.78 0.65 -27.09
N LEU A 84 1.83 1.46 -26.87
CA LEU A 84 2.67 1.38 -25.68
C LEU A 84 1.83 1.43 -24.40
N GLN A 85 0.89 2.38 -24.31
CA GLN A 85 0.00 2.47 -23.16
C GLN A 85 -0.81 1.17 -22.94
N ARG A 86 -1.28 0.53 -24.01
CA ARG A 86 -2.02 -0.74 -23.90
C ARG A 86 -1.13 -1.88 -23.40
N GLU A 87 0.11 -1.94 -23.88
CA GLU A 87 1.05 -3.01 -23.52
C GLU A 87 1.66 -2.84 -22.12
N VAL A 88 2.05 -1.61 -21.73
CA VAL A 88 2.58 -1.31 -20.39
C VAL A 88 1.57 -1.61 -19.27
N PHE A 89 0.28 -1.39 -19.54
CA PHE A 89 -0.81 -1.73 -18.62
C PHE A 89 -1.53 -3.02 -19.00
N GLN A 90 -0.94 -3.87 -19.85
CA GLN A 90 -1.46 -5.20 -20.12
C GLN A 90 -1.35 -6.07 -18.86
N VAL A 91 -2.45 -6.70 -18.48
CA VAL A 91 -2.52 -7.61 -17.34
C VAL A 91 -2.72 -9.03 -17.86
N SER A 92 -1.85 -9.95 -17.45
CA SER A 92 -1.93 -11.36 -17.82
C SER A 92 -3.15 -12.05 -17.20
N ARG A 93 -3.43 -13.29 -17.62
CA ARG A 93 -4.45 -14.14 -17.00
C ARG A 93 -4.23 -14.32 -15.49
N ASP A 94 -2.97 -14.40 -15.07
CA ASP A 94 -2.56 -14.61 -13.68
C ASP A 94 -2.45 -13.32 -12.85
N LYS A 95 -2.78 -12.18 -13.48
CA LYS A 95 -2.71 -10.82 -12.91
C LYS A 95 -1.29 -10.29 -12.69
N THR A 96 -0.34 -10.79 -13.48
CA THR A 96 0.99 -10.19 -13.64
C THR A 96 0.97 -9.12 -14.75
N THR A 97 2.02 -8.32 -14.83
CA THR A 97 2.21 -7.23 -15.80
C THR A 97 3.69 -7.20 -16.20
N ALA A 98 4.05 -6.57 -17.33
CA ALA A 98 5.45 -6.50 -17.77
C ALA A 98 6.40 -6.03 -16.65
N LEU A 99 6.02 -4.98 -15.92
CA LEU A 99 6.74 -4.48 -14.74
C LEU A 99 6.88 -5.54 -13.62
N THR A 100 5.87 -6.38 -13.40
CA THR A 100 5.92 -7.44 -12.39
C THR A 100 6.84 -8.58 -12.81
N GLU A 101 6.80 -8.98 -14.09
CA GLU A 101 7.66 -10.05 -14.64
C GLU A 101 9.14 -9.64 -14.57
N ILE A 102 9.49 -8.43 -15.01
CA ILE A 102 10.87 -7.91 -14.92
C ILE A 102 11.34 -7.89 -13.45
N LEU A 103 10.52 -7.40 -12.53
CA LEU A 103 10.88 -7.36 -11.10
C LEU A 103 10.96 -8.75 -10.46
N MET A 104 10.29 -9.76 -11.02
CA MET A 104 10.34 -11.15 -10.57
C MET A 104 11.57 -11.88 -11.11
N GLY A 105 12.02 -11.57 -12.33
CA GLY A 105 13.34 -12.01 -12.85
C GLY A 105 14.52 -11.30 -12.18
N GLY A 106 14.30 -10.11 -11.62
CA GLY A 106 15.32 -9.31 -10.93
C GLY A 106 15.80 -8.12 -11.77
N THR A 107 16.56 -7.22 -11.15
CA THR A 107 17.06 -5.99 -11.80
C THR A 107 18.56 -5.79 -11.66
N SER A 108 19.30 -6.91 -11.57
CA SER A 108 20.76 -6.96 -11.71
C SER A 108 21.19 -6.71 -13.16
N ASP A 109 20.50 -7.30 -14.15
CA ASP A 109 20.74 -7.02 -15.57
C ASP A 109 20.52 -5.53 -15.90
N ARG A 110 21.45 -4.97 -16.69
CA ARG A 110 21.44 -3.58 -17.15
C ARG A 110 20.16 -3.26 -17.92
N ASN A 111 19.68 -4.17 -18.77
CA ASN A 111 18.49 -3.93 -19.59
C ASN A 111 17.21 -3.99 -18.74
N ALA A 112 17.12 -4.92 -17.79
CA ALA A 112 16.03 -5.01 -16.82
C ALA A 112 15.93 -3.74 -15.95
N PHE A 113 17.07 -3.23 -15.48
CA PHE A 113 17.15 -1.97 -14.76
C PHE A 113 16.69 -0.77 -15.60
N VAL A 114 17.23 -0.61 -16.82
CA VAL A 114 16.89 0.51 -17.72
C VAL A 114 15.42 0.44 -18.16
N LEU A 115 14.92 -0.74 -18.54
CA LEU A 115 13.51 -0.92 -18.92
C LEU A 115 12.57 -0.65 -17.73
N THR A 116 12.89 -1.15 -16.53
CA THR A 116 12.08 -0.88 -15.32
C THR A 116 12.01 0.61 -15.00
N THR A 117 13.14 1.32 -15.06
CA THR A 117 13.18 2.78 -14.79
C THR A 117 12.44 3.58 -15.87
N LYS A 118 12.57 3.22 -17.16
CA LYS A 118 11.78 3.79 -18.27
C LYS A 118 10.27 3.56 -18.09
N LEU A 119 9.84 2.33 -17.78
CA LEU A 119 8.44 1.96 -17.54
C LEU A 119 7.83 2.77 -16.38
N LEU A 120 8.56 2.90 -15.27
CA LEU A 120 8.12 3.67 -14.10
C LEU A 120 8.04 5.18 -14.41
N ALA A 121 9.02 5.74 -15.11
CA ALA A 121 9.04 7.14 -15.50
C ALA A 121 7.92 7.51 -16.49
N PHE A 122 7.68 6.66 -17.49
CA PHE A 122 6.55 6.81 -18.42
C PHE A 122 5.21 6.74 -17.68
N SER A 123 5.02 5.70 -16.86
CA SER A 123 3.76 5.43 -16.17
C SER A 123 3.41 6.47 -15.11
N SER A 124 4.40 6.98 -14.36
CA SER A 124 4.17 7.96 -13.30
C SER A 124 3.84 9.35 -13.86
N ARG A 125 4.51 9.76 -14.95
CA ARG A 125 4.28 11.05 -15.63
C ARG A 125 2.94 11.10 -16.36
N GLN A 126 2.61 10.06 -17.13
CA GLN A 126 1.45 10.08 -18.02
C GLN A 126 0.19 9.48 -17.40
N TYR A 127 0.30 8.43 -16.58
CA TYR A 127 -0.84 7.59 -16.16
C TYR A 127 -0.81 7.16 -14.68
N PRO A 128 -0.66 8.09 -13.71
CA PRO A 128 -0.44 7.75 -12.30
C PRO A 128 -1.54 6.88 -11.68
N GLN A 129 -2.80 7.02 -12.12
CA GLN A 129 -3.91 6.17 -11.65
C GLN A 129 -3.81 4.73 -12.16
N LYS A 130 -3.37 4.53 -13.42
CA LYS A 130 -3.12 3.18 -13.97
C LYS A 130 -1.89 2.54 -13.33
N LEU A 131 -0.82 3.32 -13.11
CA LEU A 131 0.35 2.88 -12.36
C LEU A 131 -0.04 2.38 -10.95
N ARG A 132 -0.79 3.20 -10.20
CA ARG A 132 -1.28 2.83 -8.87
C ARG A 132 -2.14 1.57 -8.89
N HIS A 133 -2.94 1.35 -9.94
CA HIS A 133 -3.70 0.12 -10.11
C HIS A 133 -2.78 -1.11 -10.29
N ILE A 134 -1.82 -1.08 -11.24
CA ILE A 134 -0.92 -2.23 -11.45
C ILE A 134 -0.03 -2.52 -10.24
N LEU A 135 0.43 -1.49 -9.52
CA LEU A 135 1.21 -1.66 -8.28
C LEU A 135 0.39 -2.24 -7.12
N SER A 136 -0.95 -2.17 -7.19
CA SER A 136 -1.86 -2.77 -6.22
C SER A 136 -2.20 -4.24 -6.48
N LEU A 137 -1.75 -4.82 -7.60
CA LEU A 137 -2.01 -6.22 -7.93
C LEU A 137 -1.25 -7.15 -6.98
N GLN A 138 -1.95 -8.19 -6.52
CA GLN A 138 -1.42 -9.28 -5.70
C GLN A 138 -1.78 -10.63 -6.38
N PRO A 139 -1.15 -10.95 -7.52
CA PRO A 139 -1.39 -12.21 -8.26
C PRO A 139 -1.26 -13.43 -7.34
N HIS A 140 -2.23 -14.36 -7.39
CA HIS A 140 -2.23 -15.50 -6.47
C HIS A 140 -1.14 -16.52 -6.81
N ALA A 141 -0.88 -16.74 -8.10
CA ALA A 141 0.23 -17.56 -8.59
C ALA A 141 1.59 -17.07 -8.07
N ALA A 142 1.82 -15.75 -8.10
CA ALA A 142 3.01 -15.09 -7.57
C ALA A 142 2.94 -14.83 -6.04
N ASN A 143 2.39 -15.78 -5.27
CA ASN A 143 2.33 -15.75 -3.81
C ASN A 143 1.71 -14.47 -3.20
N SER A 144 0.79 -13.81 -3.92
CA SER A 144 0.19 -12.52 -3.53
C SER A 144 1.22 -11.41 -3.25
N ARG A 145 2.42 -11.52 -3.81
CA ARG A 145 3.45 -10.48 -3.78
C ARG A 145 3.07 -9.33 -4.72
N THR A 146 3.31 -8.09 -4.30
CA THR A 146 3.21 -6.92 -5.17
C THR A 146 4.53 -6.65 -5.90
N ALA A 147 4.53 -5.78 -6.90
CA ALA A 147 5.76 -5.27 -7.54
C ALA A 147 6.83 -4.81 -6.51
N LEU A 148 6.44 -4.15 -5.41
CA LEU A 148 7.38 -3.74 -4.37
C LEU A 148 7.97 -4.91 -3.56
N HIS A 149 7.23 -6.01 -3.40
CA HIS A 149 7.78 -7.23 -2.78
C HIS A 149 8.84 -7.86 -3.70
N TRP A 150 8.56 -7.99 -5.00
CA TRP A 150 9.52 -8.51 -5.98
C TRP A 150 10.77 -7.63 -6.10
N ALA A 151 10.60 -6.31 -6.15
CA ALA A 151 11.73 -5.37 -6.08
C ALA A 151 12.57 -5.52 -4.80
N CYS A 152 11.94 -5.80 -3.65
CA CYS A 152 12.66 -6.05 -2.39
C CYS A 152 13.34 -7.42 -2.35
N TRP A 153 12.77 -8.42 -3.02
CA TRP A 153 13.35 -9.76 -3.15
C TRP A 153 14.57 -9.76 -4.07
N GLY A 154 14.48 -9.14 -5.26
CA GLY A 154 15.58 -9.01 -6.23
C GLY A 154 16.58 -7.88 -5.95
N ASN A 155 16.72 -7.42 -4.70
CA ASN A 155 17.64 -6.36 -4.26
C ASN A 155 17.62 -5.07 -5.10
N ALA A 156 16.44 -4.66 -5.61
CA ALA A 156 16.34 -3.59 -6.60
C ALA A 156 16.97 -2.27 -6.12
N ARG A 157 17.66 -1.58 -7.05
CA ARG A 157 18.36 -0.32 -6.77
C ARG A 157 17.41 0.79 -6.32
N MET A 158 17.96 1.81 -5.66
CA MET A 158 17.19 2.88 -5.02
C MET A 158 16.35 3.71 -6.02
N GLU A 159 16.80 3.77 -7.26
CA GLU A 159 16.18 4.41 -8.43
C GLU A 159 14.86 3.72 -8.83
N ILE A 160 14.68 2.45 -8.46
CA ILE A 160 13.45 1.67 -8.65
C ILE A 160 12.59 1.69 -7.38
N LEU A 161 13.21 1.51 -6.21
CA LEU A 161 12.50 1.50 -4.93
C LEU A 161 11.80 2.83 -4.62
N LYS A 162 12.43 3.99 -4.92
CA LYS A 162 11.83 5.31 -4.69
C LYS A 162 10.54 5.52 -5.49
N PRO A 163 10.51 5.43 -6.84
CA PRO A 163 9.28 5.61 -7.61
C PRO A 163 8.17 4.61 -7.25
N LEU A 164 8.51 3.35 -6.92
CA LEU A 164 7.53 2.35 -6.49
C LEU A 164 6.84 2.78 -5.18
N VAL A 165 7.61 3.20 -4.18
CA VAL A 165 7.09 3.65 -2.88
C VAL A 165 6.32 4.96 -2.99
N GLU A 166 6.79 5.91 -3.80
CA GLU A 166 6.11 7.20 -4.02
C GLU A 166 4.79 7.03 -4.79
N SER A 167 4.73 6.13 -5.76
CA SER A 167 3.54 5.87 -6.57
C SER A 167 2.45 5.08 -5.82
N PHE A 168 2.85 4.16 -4.93
CA PHE A 168 1.91 3.34 -4.16
C PHE A 168 2.42 3.00 -2.74
N PRO A 169 2.42 3.98 -1.82
CA PRO A 169 2.96 3.81 -0.47
C PRO A 169 2.19 2.80 0.38
N GLU A 170 0.94 2.47 0.03
CA GLU A 170 0.20 1.40 0.68
C GLU A 170 0.87 0.02 0.58
N ALA A 171 1.67 -0.24 -0.46
CA ALA A 171 2.40 -1.51 -0.62
C ALA A 171 3.35 -1.82 0.54
N LEU A 172 3.90 -0.80 1.20
CA LEU A 172 4.77 -0.94 2.38
C LEU A 172 4.10 -1.71 3.55
N LEU A 173 2.76 -1.75 3.57
CA LEU A 173 1.96 -2.37 4.63
C LEU A 173 1.18 -3.60 4.16
N LEU A 174 1.26 -3.94 2.87
CA LEU A 174 0.73 -5.19 2.36
C LEU A 174 1.68 -6.33 2.78
N ARG A 175 1.11 -7.51 2.98
CA ARG A 175 1.84 -8.74 3.33
C ARG A 175 1.60 -9.77 2.24
N ASP A 176 2.63 -10.55 1.93
CA ASP A 176 2.54 -11.66 0.98
C ASP A 176 1.70 -12.85 1.52
N ALA A 177 1.60 -13.93 0.74
CA ALA A 177 0.75 -15.07 1.06
C ALA A 177 1.12 -15.73 2.40
N PRO A 178 0.15 -16.33 3.12
CA PRO A 178 0.38 -17.09 4.35
C PRO A 178 1.49 -18.15 4.26
N ARG A 179 1.62 -18.80 3.11
CA ARG A 179 2.62 -19.85 2.84
C ARG A 179 4.03 -19.29 2.63
N SER A 180 4.16 -18.00 2.31
CA SER A 180 5.44 -17.30 2.06
C SER A 180 5.93 -16.49 3.26
N GLY A 181 5.29 -16.64 4.42
CA GLY A 181 5.68 -16.01 5.69
C GLY A 181 4.89 -14.76 6.08
N LYS A 182 3.95 -14.28 5.24
CA LYS A 182 3.19 -13.03 5.46
C LYS A 182 4.09 -11.82 5.63
N ARG A 183 5.20 -11.75 4.90
CA ARG A 183 6.21 -10.69 5.02
C ARG A 183 5.71 -9.42 4.32
N THR A 184 5.97 -8.26 4.92
CA THR A 184 5.94 -6.95 4.25
C THR A 184 7.17 -6.77 3.36
N PRO A 185 7.22 -5.77 2.46
CA PRO A 185 8.41 -5.54 1.62
C PRO A 185 9.70 -5.29 2.42
N ALA A 186 9.61 -4.57 3.55
CA ALA A 186 10.78 -4.32 4.42
C ALA A 186 11.25 -5.59 5.16
N GLU A 187 10.32 -6.39 5.68
CA GLU A 187 10.63 -7.70 6.29
C GLU A 187 11.17 -8.69 5.25
N MET A 188 10.70 -8.61 4.00
CA MET A 188 11.21 -9.41 2.88
C MET A 188 12.63 -8.99 2.51
N PHE A 189 12.90 -7.70 2.32
CA PHE A 189 14.25 -7.19 2.05
C PHE A 189 15.22 -7.62 3.16
N GLN A 190 14.84 -7.44 4.43
CA GLN A 190 15.67 -7.83 5.57
C GLN A 190 15.92 -9.35 5.63
N HIS A 191 14.96 -10.17 5.20
CA HIS A 191 15.11 -11.63 5.23
C HIS A 191 16.13 -12.16 4.21
N TYR A 192 16.17 -11.60 2.99
CA TYR A 192 17.07 -12.05 1.94
C TYR A 192 18.41 -11.28 1.92
N HIS A 193 18.41 -10.00 2.30
CA HIS A 193 19.57 -9.10 2.15
C HIS A 193 20.09 -8.51 3.47
N GLY A 194 19.47 -8.84 4.61
CA GLY A 194 19.82 -8.26 5.92
C GLY A 194 21.06 -8.85 6.59
N SER A 195 21.53 -10.02 6.13
CA SER A 195 22.77 -10.67 6.60
C SER A 195 23.98 -10.41 5.71
N SER A 196 23.78 -9.92 4.47
CA SER A 196 24.88 -9.62 3.56
C SER A 196 25.60 -8.35 4.02
N THR A 197 26.75 -8.53 4.67
CA THR A 197 27.74 -7.47 4.94
C THR A 197 28.57 -7.14 3.71
N GLU A 198 28.47 -7.95 2.65
CA GLU A 198 29.22 -7.77 1.42
C GLU A 198 28.73 -6.53 0.68
N THR A 199 29.68 -5.64 0.41
CA THR A 199 29.56 -4.67 -0.67
C THR A 199 29.58 -5.45 -1.98
N ALA A 200 28.43 -5.98 -2.39
CA ALA A 200 28.22 -6.54 -3.72
C ALA A 200 28.66 -5.48 -4.75
N GLN A 201 29.84 -5.70 -5.34
CA GLN A 201 30.51 -4.76 -6.24
C GLN A 201 29.91 -4.91 -7.64
N ASP A 202 28.65 -4.51 -7.73
CA ASP A 202 27.82 -4.51 -8.93
C ASP A 202 28.21 -3.29 -9.78
N ASP A 203 29.48 -3.22 -10.19
CA ASP A 203 30.21 -2.04 -10.70
C ASP A 203 29.89 -1.74 -12.18
N TRP A 204 28.60 -1.63 -12.48
CA TRP A 204 28.09 -1.32 -13.82
C TRP A 204 28.32 0.16 -14.12
N GLN A 205 29.48 0.47 -14.72
CA GLN A 205 29.69 1.76 -15.37
C GLN A 205 28.69 1.88 -16.54
N VAL A 206 27.65 2.71 -16.32
CA VAL A 206 26.72 3.07 -17.38
C VAL A 206 27.38 4.18 -18.18
N ASP A 207 28.09 3.79 -19.23
CA ASP A 207 28.59 4.75 -20.22
C ASP A 207 27.43 5.60 -20.74
N ASP A 208 27.54 6.91 -20.49
CA ASP A 208 26.49 7.87 -20.80
C ASP A 208 26.58 8.24 -22.29
N VAL A 209 25.91 7.44 -23.12
CA VAL A 209 25.95 7.48 -24.60
C VAL A 209 25.65 8.87 -25.18
N ASN A 210 25.06 9.78 -24.40
CA ASN A 210 24.71 11.14 -24.82
C ASN A 210 25.68 12.24 -24.32
N GLY A 211 26.77 11.91 -23.65
CA GLY A 211 27.81 12.87 -23.23
C GLY A 211 27.39 13.92 -22.20
N THR A 212 26.17 13.86 -21.69
CA THR A 212 25.62 14.78 -20.68
C THR A 212 26.07 14.42 -19.27
N ALA A 213 27.32 14.74 -18.94
CA ALA A 213 27.87 14.74 -17.58
C ALA A 213 27.45 13.54 -16.72
N ALA A 214 28.01 12.37 -17.04
CA ALA A 214 27.72 11.05 -16.46
C ALA A 214 27.20 11.11 -15.02
N ALA A 215 25.89 10.90 -14.87
CA ALA A 215 25.24 10.90 -13.56
C ALA A 215 25.71 9.69 -12.76
N THR A 216 26.78 9.85 -11.96
CA THR A 216 27.39 8.77 -11.18
C THR A 216 26.33 8.05 -10.34
N ILE A 217 25.96 6.84 -10.77
CA ILE A 217 24.98 6.00 -10.07
C ILE A 217 25.64 5.58 -8.75
N ARG A 218 25.33 6.29 -7.67
CA ARG A 218 25.91 5.98 -6.36
C ARG A 218 25.35 4.67 -5.86
N HIS A 219 26.18 3.64 -5.82
CA HIS A 219 25.87 2.38 -5.15
C HIS A 219 25.44 2.68 -3.71
N THR A 220 24.17 2.40 -3.42
CA THR A 220 23.64 2.43 -2.06
C THR A 220 23.96 1.09 -1.40
N ASN A 221 24.28 1.09 -0.12
CA ASN A 221 24.43 -0.18 0.61
C ASN A 221 23.04 -0.83 0.74
N SER A 222 22.96 -2.16 0.80
CA SER A 222 21.74 -2.89 1.19
C SER A 222 21.15 -2.35 2.50
N GLN A 223 22.00 -1.92 3.44
CA GLN A 223 21.58 -1.27 4.67
C GLN A 223 20.86 0.08 4.45
N ASP A 224 21.29 0.89 3.47
CA ASP A 224 20.61 2.15 3.11
C ASP A 224 19.23 1.87 2.49
N ARG A 225 19.14 0.82 1.65
CA ARG A 225 17.88 0.34 1.08
C ARG A 225 16.91 -0.11 2.18
N LEU A 226 17.38 -0.89 3.16
CA LEU A 226 16.56 -1.32 4.30
C LEU A 226 16.13 -0.13 5.18
N GLN A 227 17.04 0.78 5.53
CA GLN A 227 16.73 1.99 6.30
C GLN A 227 15.71 2.88 5.58
N PHE A 228 15.82 3.04 4.25
CA PHE A 228 14.83 3.75 3.45
C PHE A 228 13.44 3.10 3.56
N LEU A 229 13.34 1.78 3.35
CA LEU A 229 12.06 1.06 3.44
C LEU A 229 11.45 1.18 4.84
N GLN A 230 12.24 1.00 5.91
CA GLN A 230 11.79 1.17 7.29
C GLN A 230 11.32 2.61 7.60
N HIS A 231 12.08 3.61 7.13
CA HIS A 231 11.73 5.02 7.29
C HIS A 231 10.41 5.35 6.59
N GLN A 232 10.24 4.93 5.33
CA GLN A 232 9.01 5.18 4.58
C GLN A 232 7.81 4.44 5.19
N THR A 233 7.99 3.20 5.64
CA THR A 233 6.95 2.45 6.38
C THR A 233 6.51 3.23 7.63
N LYS A 234 7.45 3.71 8.44
CA LYS A 234 7.17 4.54 9.64
C LYS A 234 6.44 5.83 9.27
N ARG A 235 6.93 6.56 8.27
CA ARG A 235 6.32 7.82 7.78
C ARG A 235 4.90 7.60 7.26
N TRP A 236 4.66 6.51 6.53
CA TRP A 236 3.34 6.18 5.98
C TRP A 236 2.35 5.74 7.06
N ILE A 237 2.77 4.95 8.04
CA ILE A 237 1.94 4.60 9.22
C ILE A 237 1.52 5.88 9.96
N GLN A 238 2.45 6.80 10.20
CA GLN A 238 2.15 8.09 10.84
C GLN A 238 1.17 8.93 10.02
N HIS A 239 1.34 9.00 8.69
CA HIS A 239 0.41 9.70 7.80
C HIS A 239 -0.99 9.08 7.86
N ARG A 240 -1.11 7.75 7.73
CA ARG A 240 -2.39 7.03 7.81
C ARG A 240 -3.08 7.22 9.17
N LEU A 241 -2.32 7.20 10.27
CA LEU A 241 -2.86 7.43 11.61
C LEU A 241 -3.41 8.86 11.76
N ARG A 242 -2.65 9.88 11.31
CA ARG A 242 -3.11 11.28 11.29
C ARG A 242 -4.38 11.46 10.47
N ASN A 243 -4.44 10.87 9.27
CA ASN A 243 -5.61 10.93 8.41
C ASN A 243 -6.83 10.21 9.04
N ALA A 244 -6.62 9.03 9.64
CA ALA A 244 -7.69 8.33 10.35
C ALA A 244 -8.25 9.12 11.54
N ILE A 245 -7.38 9.79 12.32
CA ILE A 245 -7.81 10.69 13.41
C ILE A 245 -8.58 11.89 12.85
N TYR A 246 -8.08 12.54 11.80
CA TYR A 246 -8.73 13.67 11.15
C TYR A 246 -10.14 13.32 10.62
N LEU A 247 -10.28 12.21 9.89
CA LEU A 247 -11.58 11.73 9.41
C LEU A 247 -12.52 11.37 10.58
N SER A 248 -12.00 10.82 11.69
CA SER A 248 -12.81 10.53 12.88
C SER A 248 -13.28 11.80 13.58
N MET A 249 -12.44 12.85 13.60
CA MET A 249 -12.82 14.17 14.12
C MET A 249 -13.88 14.84 13.23
N LEU A 250 -13.71 14.81 11.89
CA LEU A 250 -14.70 15.34 10.96
C LEU A 250 -16.07 14.68 11.15
N HIS A 251 -16.11 13.34 11.25
CA HIS A 251 -17.33 12.58 11.52
C HIS A 251 -18.00 13.07 12.82
N TYR A 252 -17.25 13.08 13.93
CA TYR A 252 -17.73 13.55 15.23
C TYR A 252 -18.29 14.98 15.18
N PHE A 253 -17.63 15.92 14.51
CA PHE A 253 -18.14 17.30 14.42
C PHE A 253 -19.33 17.44 13.48
N HIS A 254 -19.37 16.70 12.37
CA HIS A 254 -20.48 16.71 11.42
C HIS A 254 -21.76 16.14 12.05
N ASP A 255 -21.66 15.02 12.76
CA ASP A 255 -22.82 14.36 13.36
C ASP A 255 -23.38 15.14 14.54
N ASN A 256 -22.54 15.70 15.41
CA ASN A 256 -23.00 16.54 16.52
C ASN A 256 -23.71 17.83 16.08
N ASN A 257 -23.42 18.33 14.87
CA ASN A 257 -24.08 19.53 14.36
C ASN A 257 -25.49 19.22 13.82
N ASN A 258 -25.74 17.96 13.44
CA ASN A 258 -26.99 17.49 12.86
C ASN A 258 -27.87 16.70 13.85
N ASN A 259 -27.29 16.05 14.86
CA ASN A 259 -28.02 15.32 15.91
C ASN A 259 -28.29 16.20 17.14
N THR A 260 -29.58 16.51 17.38
CA THR A 260 -30.04 17.17 18.60
C THR A 260 -30.00 16.28 19.85
N ASN A 261 -29.83 14.96 19.69
CA ASN A 261 -29.69 13.99 20.78
C ASN A 261 -28.27 13.98 21.35
N LYS A 262 -28.06 14.76 22.42
CA LYS A 262 -26.76 14.96 23.09
C LYS A 262 -26.21 13.75 23.87
N ASP A 263 -26.98 12.67 24.00
CA ASP A 263 -26.70 11.60 24.97
C ASP A 263 -25.82 10.46 24.44
N SER A 264 -25.38 10.51 23.18
CA SER A 264 -24.46 9.49 22.65
C SER A 264 -23.00 9.79 23.05
N LEU A 265 -22.48 8.99 23.98
CA LEU A 265 -21.09 9.08 24.48
C LEU A 265 -20.01 8.65 23.46
N THR A 266 -20.40 8.22 22.25
CA THR A 266 -19.48 7.82 21.18
C THR A 266 -19.90 8.43 19.84
N PRO A 267 -18.96 8.87 18.98
CA PRO A 267 -19.25 9.39 17.64
C PRO A 267 -19.90 8.38 16.69
N PHE A 268 -19.94 7.09 17.05
CA PHE A 268 -20.44 6.02 16.20
C PHE A 268 -21.78 5.53 16.73
N ASP A 269 -22.82 5.68 15.90
CA ASP A 269 -24.14 5.16 16.20
C ASP A 269 -24.20 3.62 16.05
N GLU A 270 -25.36 3.02 16.33
CA GLU A 270 -25.52 1.57 16.20
C GLU A 270 -25.46 1.10 14.72
N THR A 271 -25.76 1.99 13.79
CA THR A 271 -25.75 1.75 12.34
C THR A 271 -24.32 1.74 11.77
N ASP A 272 -23.45 2.67 12.16
CA ASP A 272 -22.02 2.68 11.87
C ASP A 272 -21.34 1.40 12.36
N ARG A 273 -21.66 1.03 13.60
CA ARG A 273 -21.17 -0.21 14.22
C ARG A 273 -21.60 -1.41 13.40
N LYS A 274 -22.87 -1.49 12.97
CA LYS A 274 -23.36 -2.59 12.12
C LYS A 274 -22.76 -2.60 10.71
N GLN A 275 -22.63 -1.45 10.05
CA GLN A 275 -22.04 -1.34 8.70
C GLN A 275 -20.54 -1.68 8.68
N ARG A 276 -19.80 -1.33 9.75
CA ARG A 276 -18.34 -1.56 9.84
C ARG A 276 -17.94 -2.75 10.73
N ALA A 277 -18.88 -3.42 11.40
CA ALA A 277 -18.64 -4.59 12.26
C ALA A 277 -17.83 -5.69 11.55
N ASN A 278 -18.15 -5.97 10.29
CA ASN A 278 -17.46 -7.00 9.50
C ASN A 278 -16.00 -6.66 9.15
N LYS A 279 -15.53 -5.43 9.42
CA LYS A 279 -14.15 -4.98 9.12
C LYS A 279 -13.32 -4.60 10.36
N MET A 280 -13.94 -4.37 11.53
CA MET A 280 -13.23 -3.95 12.75
C MET A 280 -13.48 -4.89 13.93
N ARG A 281 -12.39 -5.38 14.53
CA ARG A 281 -12.42 -6.22 15.74
C ARG A 281 -12.88 -5.39 16.95
N PRO A 282 -13.53 -5.98 17.97
CA PRO A 282 -13.98 -5.26 19.17
C PRO A 282 -12.90 -4.42 19.87
N LYS A 283 -11.64 -4.91 19.90
CA LYS A 283 -10.50 -4.15 20.45
C LYS A 283 -10.22 -2.83 19.69
N GLN A 284 -10.45 -2.80 18.37
CA GLN A 284 -10.27 -1.60 17.55
C GLN A 284 -11.39 -0.58 17.82
N TRP A 285 -12.64 -1.05 17.97
CA TRP A 285 -13.76 -0.22 18.41
C TRP A 285 -13.53 0.38 19.79
N PHE A 286 -13.00 -0.40 20.75
CA PHE A 286 -12.62 0.10 22.06
C PHE A 286 -11.54 1.18 21.97
N ILE A 287 -10.45 0.95 21.23
CA ILE A 287 -9.38 1.94 21.03
C ILE A 287 -9.91 3.21 20.37
N LEU A 288 -10.76 3.11 19.35
CA LEU A 288 -11.40 4.28 18.71
C LEU A 288 -12.37 5.01 19.65
N SER A 289 -13.06 4.29 20.55
CA SER A 289 -13.95 4.91 21.54
C SER A 289 -13.16 5.61 22.66
N VAL A 290 -12.06 5.02 23.11
CA VAL A 290 -11.15 5.62 24.10
C VAL A 290 -10.41 6.81 23.50
N LEU A 291 -9.91 6.72 22.26
CA LEU A 291 -9.33 7.86 21.54
C LEU A 291 -10.38 8.95 21.29
N GLY A 292 -11.61 8.59 20.88
CA GLY A 292 -12.71 9.53 20.72
C GLY A 292 -13.06 10.24 22.03
N SER A 293 -13.08 9.52 23.15
CA SER A 293 -13.33 10.07 24.48
C SER A 293 -12.17 10.95 24.98
N LEU A 294 -10.91 10.55 24.78
CA LEU A 294 -9.73 11.37 25.07
C LEU A 294 -9.70 12.64 24.20
N VAL A 295 -10.02 12.54 22.92
CA VAL A 295 -10.17 13.69 22.02
C VAL A 295 -11.31 14.61 22.47
N GLN A 296 -12.45 14.06 22.87
CA GLN A 296 -13.57 14.83 23.44
C GLN A 296 -13.21 15.55 24.74
N ARG A 297 -12.38 14.94 25.60
CA ARG A 297 -12.10 15.45 26.95
C ARG A 297 -10.88 16.38 26.99
N GLU A 298 -9.76 15.93 26.42
CA GLU A 298 -8.47 16.61 26.45
C GLU A 298 -8.27 17.52 25.22
N MET A 299 -8.74 17.10 24.04
CA MET A 299 -8.54 17.87 22.80
C MET A 299 -9.69 18.80 22.42
N LYS A 300 -10.80 18.87 23.17
CA LYS A 300 -11.81 19.94 22.95
C LYS A 300 -11.18 21.33 23.06
N PRO A 301 -10.47 21.70 24.15
CA PRO A 301 -9.82 23.01 24.26
C PRO A 301 -8.78 23.25 23.16
N LEU A 302 -7.97 22.23 22.83
CA LEU A 302 -6.94 22.33 21.80
C LEU A 302 -7.53 22.46 20.38
N ALA A 303 -8.60 21.72 20.07
CA ALA A 303 -9.32 21.84 18.81
C ALA A 303 -10.01 23.21 18.68
N TRP A 304 -10.59 23.74 19.77
CA TRP A 304 -11.09 25.12 19.80
C TRP A 304 -9.98 26.17 19.64
N HIS A 305 -8.78 25.94 20.19
CA HIS A 305 -7.62 26.78 19.94
C HIS A 305 -7.13 26.70 18.48
N ILE A 306 -7.05 25.50 17.89
CA ILE A 306 -6.64 25.32 16.49
C ILE A 306 -7.68 25.93 15.54
N LEU A 307 -8.99 25.74 15.80
CA LEU A 307 -10.07 26.41 15.06
C LEU A 307 -10.05 27.93 15.24
N GLY A 308 -9.73 28.43 16.44
CA GLY A 308 -9.54 29.87 16.70
C GLY A 308 -8.32 30.46 15.98
N PHE A 309 -7.25 29.67 15.83
CA PHE A 309 -6.02 30.06 15.14
C PHE A 309 -6.19 30.04 13.61
N VAL A 310 -6.84 29.00 13.07
CA VAL A 310 -7.17 28.87 11.64
C VAL A 310 -8.29 29.84 11.23
N GLY A 311 -9.22 30.15 12.13
CA GLY A 311 -10.25 31.20 11.96
C GLY A 311 -9.75 32.63 12.18
N GLY A 312 -8.44 32.84 12.35
CA GLY A 312 -7.81 34.09 12.81
C GLY A 312 -7.97 35.33 11.92
N THR A 313 -8.67 35.27 10.79
CA THR A 313 -9.10 36.45 10.01
C THR A 313 -10.50 36.94 10.41
N ALA A 314 -11.31 36.13 11.09
CA ALA A 314 -12.58 36.55 11.68
C ALA A 314 -12.32 37.27 13.01
N ARG A 315 -12.21 38.61 12.96
CA ARG A 315 -12.13 39.48 14.15
C ARG A 315 -13.37 39.32 15.04
N ALA A 316 -13.31 38.43 16.02
CA ALA A 316 -14.22 38.44 17.16
C ALA A 316 -13.91 39.68 18.02
N SER A 317 -14.67 40.76 17.81
CA SER A 317 -14.55 41.96 18.64
C SER A 317 -14.96 41.63 20.09
N ALA A 318 -14.05 41.88 21.02
CA ALA A 318 -14.27 41.58 22.43
C ALA A 318 -15.36 42.48 23.05
N ILE A 319 -16.60 41.99 23.14
CA ILE A 319 -17.66 42.64 23.90
C ILE A 319 -17.47 42.36 25.39
N THR A 320 -16.47 43.01 25.99
CA THR A 320 -16.32 43.14 27.45
C THR A 320 -16.72 44.53 27.91
N LYS A 321 -18.03 44.82 27.89
CA LYS A 321 -18.61 45.92 28.68
C LYS A 321 -19.27 45.34 29.94
N ARG A 322 -18.46 45.17 30.99
CA ARG A 322 -18.92 44.95 32.38
C ARG A 322 -19.93 46.05 32.77
N LYS A 323 -21.23 45.74 32.82
CA LYS A 323 -22.19 46.57 33.55
C LYS A 323 -21.90 46.44 35.05
N ARG A 324 -21.30 47.47 35.65
CA ARG A 324 -21.23 47.60 37.12
C ARG A 324 -22.66 47.70 37.67
N LYS A 325 -22.99 46.87 38.66
CA LYS A 325 -24.27 46.97 39.39
C LYS A 325 -24.23 48.23 40.26
N ALA A 326 -25.20 49.13 40.09
CA ALA A 326 -25.49 50.19 41.05
C ALA A 326 -26.42 49.66 42.15
N VAL A 327 -26.31 50.21 43.36
CA VAL A 327 -27.10 49.81 44.54
C VAL A 327 -28.32 50.71 44.69
N SER A 328 -29.51 50.11 44.91
CA SER A 328 -30.75 50.75 45.39
C SER A 328 -31.68 49.61 45.83
N SER A 329 -31.98 49.37 47.12
CA SER A 329 -32.84 50.11 48.06
C SER A 329 -34.34 49.73 48.01
N LYS A 330 -34.77 48.94 49.02
CA LYS A 330 -36.10 48.82 49.68
C LYS A 330 -37.39 48.46 48.90
N GLN A 331 -37.95 47.28 49.23
CA GLN A 331 -39.33 46.97 49.73
C GLN A 331 -40.61 47.60 49.12
N PRO A 332 -41.83 47.02 49.36
CA PRO A 332 -42.26 45.60 49.46
C PRO A 332 -43.63 45.32 48.74
N GLN A 333 -44.25 44.14 48.99
CA GLN A 333 -45.63 43.73 48.62
C GLN A 333 -45.89 43.50 47.10
N GLN A 334 -46.87 42.67 46.66
CA GLN A 334 -47.96 41.95 47.35
C GLN A 334 -48.27 40.58 46.69
N GLN A 335 -49.22 39.82 47.26
CA GLN A 335 -49.72 38.50 46.83
C GLN A 335 -50.37 38.55 45.42
N GLN A 336 -50.45 37.47 44.63
CA GLN A 336 -51.55 36.48 44.71
C GLN A 336 -51.34 35.23 43.82
N SER A 337 -52.20 34.23 44.04
CA SER A 337 -52.17 32.84 43.56
C SER A 337 -53.06 32.55 42.35
N THR A 338 -52.73 31.51 41.56
CA THR A 338 -53.61 30.43 41.02
C THR A 338 -52.73 29.45 40.22
N ALA A 339 -52.74 28.13 40.46
CA ALA A 339 -53.66 27.11 39.89
C ALA A 339 -53.72 27.16 38.35
N THR A 340 -53.45 26.09 37.58
CA THR A 340 -54.12 24.77 37.68
C THR A 340 -53.30 23.56 37.18
N ASN A 341 -53.75 22.37 37.58
CA ASN A 341 -53.36 21.03 37.10
C ASN A 341 -53.97 20.71 35.71
N HIS A 342 -53.35 19.76 34.99
CA HIS A 342 -53.87 18.85 33.91
C HIS A 342 -52.89 18.71 32.72
N ASN A 343 -52.76 17.59 32.00
CA ASN A 343 -53.31 16.23 32.17
C ASN A 343 -52.32 15.18 31.61
N LYS A 344 -52.42 13.93 32.07
CA LYS A 344 -51.81 12.78 31.38
C LYS A 344 -52.67 12.40 30.16
N LYS A 345 -52.05 12.00 29.05
CA LYS A 345 -52.47 10.80 28.30
C LYS A 345 -51.45 10.32 27.28
N SER A 346 -51.00 9.09 27.50
CA SER A 346 -50.36 8.21 26.52
C SER A 346 -51.36 7.74 25.47
N VAL A 347 -50.96 7.68 24.19
CA VAL A 347 -51.45 6.67 23.25
C VAL A 347 -50.28 6.16 22.44
N SER A 348 -50.02 4.86 22.57
CA SER A 348 -49.18 4.07 21.67
C SER A 348 -50.07 3.26 20.74
N THR A 349 -49.81 3.28 19.44
CA THR A 349 -50.23 2.19 18.53
C THR A 349 -49.19 2.03 17.42
N ALA A 350 -48.89 0.78 17.10
CA ALA A 350 -47.88 0.38 16.13
C ALA A 350 -48.53 -0.24 14.88
N ALA A 351 -47.70 -0.92 14.07
CA ALA A 351 -48.05 -1.75 12.91
C ALA A 351 -48.43 -1.01 11.61
N ALA A 352 -48.14 -1.53 10.42
CA ALA A 352 -47.13 -2.52 10.01
C ALA A 352 -46.97 -2.45 8.49
N SER A 353 -45.75 -2.58 7.95
CA SER A 353 -45.53 -2.64 6.50
C SER A 353 -44.90 -3.96 6.08
N ARG A 354 -45.74 -4.88 5.60
CA ARG A 354 -45.32 -6.07 4.85
C ARG A 354 -44.93 -5.63 3.43
N ARG A 355 -43.72 -5.97 2.97
CA ARG A 355 -43.48 -6.13 1.53
C ARG A 355 -42.88 -7.51 1.23
N LYS A 356 -43.63 -8.27 0.46
CA LYS A 356 -43.34 -9.66 0.09
C LYS A 356 -42.35 -9.64 -1.08
N LYS A 357 -41.40 -10.58 -1.04
CA LYS A 357 -40.42 -10.82 -2.09
C LYS A 357 -41.09 -11.68 -3.16
N GLN A 358 -41.03 -11.26 -4.42
CA GLN A 358 -41.31 -12.13 -5.57
C GLN A 358 -40.13 -12.00 -6.53
N ARG A 359 -39.57 -13.14 -6.89
CA ARG A 359 -38.65 -13.34 -8.00
C ARG A 359 -39.39 -14.26 -8.95
N ASP A 360 -39.44 -13.85 -10.21
CA ASP A 360 -39.27 -14.77 -11.33
C ASP A 360 -37.83 -14.52 -11.88
#